data_AF-A0A427AGR9-F1
#
_entry.id   AF-A0A427AGR9-F1
#
_cell.length_a   1.000
_cell.length_b   1.000
_cell.length_c   1.000
_cell.angle_alpha   90.00
_cell.angle_beta   90.00
_cell.angle_gamma   90.00
#
_symmetry.space_group_name_H-M   'P 1'
#
loop_
_entity.id
_entity.type
_entity.pdbx_description
1 polymer ?
#
loop_
_entity_poly.entity_id
_entity_poly.type
_entity_poly.pdbx_seq_one_letter_code
_entity_poly.pdbx_strand_id
1 'polypeptide(L)'
;MAAMAVRAFSSPRRRLRSDVFLLMVLFLVSVSCSTSEPQGFCAVGYEADCGLSSEKILIKGGTVVNAHRKEVADVYIEDGIVVSVRPNIKVS
;
A
#
# COMPACT_ATOMS: atom_id res chain seq x y z
N MET A 1 9.22 -13.35 -1.46
CA MET A 1 9.24 -12.82 -2.83
C MET A 1 9.66 -13.93 -3.78
N ALA A 2 8.74 -14.44 -4.59
CA ALA A 2 9.04 -15.51 -5.55
C ALA A 2 9.72 -14.90 -6.78
N ALA A 3 10.92 -15.36 -7.11
CA ALA A 3 11.63 -14.99 -8.33
C ALA A 3 11.14 -15.90 -9.48
N MET A 4 10.50 -15.32 -10.49
CA MET A 4 10.07 -16.04 -11.69
C MET A 4 11.19 -15.98 -12.74
N ALA A 5 11.91 -17.08 -12.93
CA ALA A 5 12.94 -17.22 -13.94
C ALA A 5 12.33 -17.63 -15.28
N VAL A 6 12.35 -16.74 -16.28
CA VAL A 6 11.95 -17.07 -17.66
C VAL A 6 13.23 -17.31 -18.47
N ARG A 7 13.51 -18.56 -18.83
CA ARG A 7 14.59 -18.91 -19.77
C ARG A 7 14.06 -18.81 -21.21
N ALA A 8 14.69 -17.98 -22.04
CA ALA A 8 14.40 -17.90 -23.46
C ALA A 8 15.47 -18.65 -24.29
N PHE A 9 15.04 -19.66 -25.06
CA PHE A 9 15.84 -20.34 -26.07
C PHE A 9 15.85 -19.49 -27.36
N SER A 10 17.02 -19.19 -27.93
CA SER A 10 17.14 -18.26 -29.08
C SER A 10 17.72 -18.90 -30.34
N SER A 11 17.04 -18.70 -31.49
CA SER A 11 17.52 -19.01 -32.85
C SER A 11 17.68 -17.71 -33.66
N PRO A 12 18.70 -17.55 -34.54
CA PRO A 12 19.17 -16.23 -34.99
C PRO A 12 18.23 -15.44 -35.92
N ARG A 13 17.37 -16.10 -36.71
CA ARG A 13 16.54 -15.42 -37.73
C ARG A 13 15.13 -15.02 -37.28
N ARG A 14 14.73 -15.38 -36.06
CA ARG A 14 13.45 -14.99 -35.44
C ARG A 14 13.62 -13.92 -34.33
N ARG A 15 14.82 -13.32 -34.22
CA ARG A 15 15.16 -12.39 -33.12
C ARG A 15 14.47 -11.04 -33.26
N LEU A 16 14.55 -10.39 -34.42
CA LEU A 16 14.11 -8.99 -34.55
C LEU A 16 12.59 -8.77 -34.34
N ARG A 17 11.74 -9.68 -34.84
CA ARG A 17 10.28 -9.62 -34.63
C ARG A 17 9.87 -9.99 -33.21
N SER A 18 10.60 -10.94 -32.60
CA SER A 18 10.38 -11.36 -31.23
C SER A 18 10.80 -10.27 -30.23
N ASP A 19 11.85 -9.51 -30.55
CA ASP A 19 12.33 -8.42 -29.71
C ASP A 19 11.30 -7.28 -29.62
N VAL A 20 10.69 -6.88 -30.75
CA VAL A 20 9.64 -5.84 -30.73
C VAL A 20 8.39 -6.30 -29.97
N PHE A 21 7.99 -7.56 -30.13
CA PHE A 21 6.86 -8.12 -29.40
C PHE A 21 7.15 -8.22 -27.90
N LEU A 22 8.35 -8.67 -27.53
CA LEU A 22 8.80 -8.74 -26.14
C LEU A 22 8.87 -7.33 -25.51
N LEU A 23 9.41 -6.34 -26.24
CA LEU A 23 9.44 -4.95 -25.80
C LEU A 23 8.03 -4.37 -25.61
N MET A 24 7.09 -4.70 -26.50
CA MET A 24 5.70 -4.26 -26.36
C MET A 24 5.03 -4.88 -25.13
N VAL A 25 5.26 -6.17 -24.86
CA VAL A 25 4.74 -6.85 -23.65
C VAL A 25 5.35 -6.26 -22.38
N LEU A 26 6.66 -5.99 -22.36
CA LEU A 26 7.32 -5.33 -21.23
C LEU A 26 6.77 -3.91 -20.98
N PHE A 27 6.51 -3.15 -22.05
CA PHE A 27 5.90 -1.83 -21.97
C PHE A 27 4.47 -1.89 -21.41
N LEU A 28 3.65 -2.83 -21.87
CA LEU A 28 2.28 -3.02 -21.36
C LEU A 28 2.26 -3.41 -19.88
N VAL A 29 3.18 -4.29 -19.44
CA VAL A 29 3.32 -4.66 -18.01
C VAL A 29 3.74 -3.47 -17.15
N SER A 30 4.58 -2.57 -17.67
CA SER A 30 4.99 -1.37 -16.92
C SER A 30 3.85 -0.35 -16.73
N VAL A 31 2.90 -0.27 -17.67
CA VAL A 31 1.76 0.66 -17.60
C VAL A 31 0.68 0.19 -16.62
N SER A 32 0.50 -1.13 -16.43
CA SER A 32 -0.53 -1.69 -15.54
C SER A 32 -0.22 -1.54 -14.04
N CYS A 33 0.98 -1.07 -13.67
CA CYS A 33 1.38 -0.94 -12.25
C CYS A 33 1.06 0.45 -11.65
N SER A 34 0.62 1.41 -12.46
CA SER A 34 0.54 2.83 -12.05
C SER A 34 -0.80 3.27 -11.46
N THR A 35 -1.66 2.36 -10.99
CA THR A 35 -2.88 2.73 -10.26
C THR A 35 -3.00 1.98 -8.94
N SER A 36 -2.00 2.17 -8.07
CA SER A 36 -2.25 2.11 -6.64
C SER A 36 -2.15 3.54 -6.13
N GLU A 37 -3.29 4.21 -6.04
CA GLU A 37 -3.43 5.48 -5.33
C GLU A 37 -2.96 5.26 -3.88
N PRO A 38 -1.82 5.84 -3.44
CA PRO A 38 -1.55 5.91 -2.03
C PRO A 38 -2.27 7.17 -1.54
N GLN A 39 -3.43 6.98 -0.89
CA GLN A 39 -3.95 8.01 0.01
C GLN A 39 -3.01 8.08 1.21
N GLY A 40 -1.88 8.75 1.01
CA GLY A 40 -0.77 8.80 1.94
C GLY A 40 0.21 9.85 1.46
N PHE A 41 -0.07 11.10 1.83
CA PHE A 41 0.84 12.21 1.63
C PHE A 41 2.15 11.94 2.38
N CYS A 42 3.26 11.74 1.67
CA CYS A 42 4.61 12.01 2.17
C CYS A 42 5.60 12.20 0.99
N ALA A 43 6.36 13.29 1.08
CA ALA A 43 7.28 13.78 0.06
C ALA A 43 8.63 13.02 0.06
N VAL A 44 9.32 13.16 -1.08
CA VAL A 44 10.60 12.58 -1.50
C VAL A 44 11.70 12.60 -0.44
N GLY A 45 12.37 11.45 -0.27
CA GLY A 45 13.66 11.29 0.39
C GLY A 45 14.00 9.82 0.55
N TYR A 46 14.98 9.35 -0.22
CA TYR A 46 15.60 8.03 -0.06
C TYR A 46 16.06 7.87 1.40
N GLU A 47 15.88 6.67 1.96
CA GLU A 47 15.88 6.37 3.41
C GLU A 47 14.55 6.70 4.13
N ALA A 48 13.44 6.15 3.62
CA ALA A 48 12.24 6.01 4.43
C ALA A 48 12.45 4.84 5.41
N ASP A 49 13.22 5.09 6.47
CA ASP A 49 12.76 4.62 7.76
C ASP A 49 11.35 5.22 7.89
N CYS A 50 10.33 4.40 7.56
CA CYS A 50 8.93 4.74 7.77
C CYS A 50 8.77 4.86 9.27
N GLY A 51 9.26 5.99 9.82
CA GLY A 51 9.42 6.21 11.23
C GLY A 51 8.09 5.88 11.85
N LEU A 52 8.11 4.87 12.70
CA LEU A 52 7.06 4.50 13.64
C LEU A 52 6.92 5.66 14.66
N SER A 53 6.67 6.86 14.14
CA SER A 53 6.66 8.11 14.88
C SER A 53 5.26 8.24 15.45
N SER A 54 5.14 7.61 16.62
CA SER A 54 3.97 7.37 17.44
C SER A 54 3.33 5.99 17.21
N GLU A 55 3.68 5.06 18.10
CA GLU A 55 2.92 3.83 18.42
C GLU A 55 1.45 4.14 18.78
N LYS A 56 1.10 5.41 18.99
CA LYS A 56 -0.18 5.87 19.50
C LYS A 56 -0.93 6.70 18.46
N ILE A 57 -2.17 6.32 18.17
CA ILE A 57 -3.07 7.01 17.23
C ILE A 57 -4.40 7.26 17.93
N LEU A 58 -4.92 8.48 17.78
CA LEU A 58 -6.27 8.86 18.23
C LEU A 58 -7.09 9.40 17.06
N ILE A 59 -8.13 8.68 16.68
CA ILE A 59 -9.11 9.09 15.68
C ILE A 59 -10.29 9.73 16.40
N LYS A 60 -10.69 10.94 16.02
CA LYS A 60 -11.73 11.74 16.69
C LYS A 60 -13.01 11.85 15.87
N GLY A 61 -14.16 11.80 16.56
CA GLY A 61 -15.46 12.23 16.02
C GLY A 61 -15.98 11.45 14.81
N GLY A 62 -15.45 10.25 14.56
CA GLY A 62 -15.85 9.39 13.46
C GLY A 62 -17.10 8.57 13.80
N THR A 63 -17.76 8.03 12.77
CA THR A 63 -18.76 6.96 12.98
C THR A 63 -18.05 5.62 12.98
N VAL A 64 -18.00 4.98 14.15
CA VAL A 64 -17.46 3.63 14.32
C VAL A 64 -18.56 2.62 13.98
N VAL A 65 -18.24 1.69 13.08
CA VAL A 65 -19.15 0.64 12.63
C VAL A 65 -18.65 -0.69 13.17
N ASN A 66 -19.31 -1.17 14.23
CA ASN A 66 -19.09 -2.51 14.79
C ASN A 66 -20.08 -3.50 14.16
N ALA A 67 -19.82 -4.81 14.31
CA ALA A 67 -20.66 -5.86 13.74
C ALA A 67 -22.14 -5.79 14.16
N HIS A 68 -22.41 -5.25 15.36
CA HIS A 68 -23.73 -5.18 15.97
C HIS A 68 -24.33 -3.77 16.07
N ARG A 69 -23.52 -2.71 15.96
CA ARG A 69 -24.00 -1.32 16.08
C ARG A 69 -23.11 -0.31 15.38
N LYS A 70 -23.66 0.89 15.17
CA LYS A 70 -22.93 2.07 14.71
C LYS A 70 -23.03 3.17 15.78
N GLU A 71 -21.93 3.85 16.06
CA GLU A 71 -21.89 4.92 17.05
C GLU A 71 -20.87 6.00 16.67
N VAL A 72 -21.15 7.26 17.02
CA VAL A 72 -20.14 8.33 16.87
C VAL A 72 -19.21 8.26 18.07
N ALA A 73 -17.93 7.99 17.83
CA ALA A 73 -16.95 7.75 18.87
C ALA A 73 -15.53 8.11 18.42
N ASP A 74 -14.64 8.21 19.40
CA ASP A 74 -13.21 8.28 19.18
C ASP A 74 -12.60 6.88 19.30
N VAL A 75 -11.52 6.63 18.57
CA VAL A 75 -10.77 5.36 18.58
C VAL A 75 -9.33 5.63 18.95
N TYR A 76 -8.88 5.02 20.04
CA TYR A 76 -7.51 5.09 20.52
C TYR A 76 -6.78 3.77 20.26
N ILE A 77 -5.62 3.85 19.63
CA ILE A 77 -4.81 2.73 19.17
C ILE A 77 -3.41 2.90 19.77
N GLU A 78 -2.87 1.85 20.36
CA GLU A 78 -1.48 1.76 20.80
C GLU A 78 -0.87 0.47 20.23
N ASP A 79 0.33 0.54 19.65
CA ASP A 79 1.04 -0.63 19.10
C ASP A 79 0.24 -1.44 18.07
N GLY A 80 -0.62 -0.75 17.30
CA GLY A 80 -1.54 -1.38 16.35
C GLY A 80 -2.75 -2.09 17.00
N ILE A 81 -2.91 -2.00 18.32
CA ILE A 81 -4.01 -2.58 19.09
C ILE A 81 -5.02 -1.48 19.43
N VAL A 82 -6.31 -1.74 19.22
CA VAL A 82 -7.39 -0.84 19.64
C VAL A 82 -7.55 -0.92 21.16
N VAL A 83 -7.07 0.10 21.88
CA VAL A 83 -7.11 0.17 23.34
C VAL A 83 -8.46 0.69 23.85
N SER A 84 -9.10 1.62 23.12
CA SER A 84 -10.39 2.18 23.54
C SER A 84 -11.23 2.68 22.36
N VAL A 85 -12.54 2.45 22.44
CA VAL A 85 -13.57 3.01 21.55
C VAL A 85 -14.65 3.65 22.42
N ARG A 86 -14.65 4.98 22.52
CA ARG A 86 -15.59 5.73 23.37
C ARG A 86 -15.83 7.14 22.81
N PRO A 87 -16.99 7.76 23.05
CA PRO A 87 -17.16 9.18 22.78
C PRO A 87 -16.19 10.03 23.61
N ASN A 88 -15.58 11.03 22.99
CA ASN A 88 -14.80 12.09 23.66
C ASN A 88 -13.66 11.61 24.58
N ILE A 89 -12.72 10.82 24.04
CA ILE A 89 -11.52 10.37 24.76
C ILE A 89 -10.63 11.57 25.11
N LYS A 90 -10.41 11.86 26.39
CA LYS A 90 -9.53 12.98 26.77
C LYS A 90 -8.06 12.54 26.67
N VAL A 91 -7.23 13.34 26.00
CA VAL A 91 -5.76 13.22 26.06
C VAL A 91 -5.33 14.20 27.14
N SER A 92 -4.58 13.71 28.13
CA SER A 92 -4.01 14.52 29.21
C SER A 92 -2.53 14.77 28.95
#